data_AF-A0A965A012-F1
#
_entry.id   AF-A0A965A012-F1
#
_cell.length_a   1.000
_cell.length_b   1.000
_cell.length_c   1.000
_cell.angle_alpha   90.00
_cell.angle_beta   90.00
_cell.angle_gamma   90.00
#
_symmetry.space_group_name_H-M   'P 1'
#
loop_
_entity.id
_entity.type
_entity.pdbx_description
1 polymer ?
#
loop_
_entity_poly.entity_id
_entity_poly.type
_entity_poly.pdbx_seq_one_letter_code
_entity_poly.pdbx_strand_id
1 'polypeptide(L)'
;MRFLQSITQWVAIAAILTGFMVKYFGWRAAFLLPAVLSAVMGLMFARLAPEELHAPAKKKASAHPIPRAIAIRALTVITIASTSGSLLFNFTTNGNTELFRERFIGIVSDPATLGMLVACVYAVAAFSQVIVGILIDRMAMKPLFLGIVLSQIVLFVLAAQSTGWMLFVCALGFMAAIFGAIPFLDAVVVRYVDDQMRSRVLGPIVKASSFETLFIAMAVIACCTAFTVSWLPSERAIRAATAKPT
;
A
#
# COMPACT_ATOMS: atom_id res chain seq x y z
N MET A 1 5.59 -14.60 16.68
CA MET A 1 6.72 -14.45 15.74
C MET A 1 6.70 -15.46 14.60
N ARG A 2 6.70 -16.79 14.84
CA ARG A 2 6.58 -17.81 13.76
C ARG A 2 5.36 -17.64 12.84
N PHE A 3 4.24 -17.15 13.38
CA PHE A 3 3.01 -16.96 12.60
C PHE A 3 3.13 -15.84 11.55
N LEU A 4 3.78 -14.71 11.86
CA LEU A 4 4.01 -13.64 10.88
C LEU A 4 4.96 -14.10 9.77
N GLN A 5 6.03 -14.83 10.11
CA GLN A 5 6.94 -15.40 9.12
C GLN A 5 6.24 -16.40 8.19
N SER A 6 5.30 -17.20 8.69
CA SER A 6 4.50 -18.10 7.84
C SER A 6 3.66 -17.33 6.83
N ILE A 7 3.05 -16.20 7.23
CA ILE A 7 2.20 -15.38 6.34
C ILE A 7 3.02 -14.76 5.20
N THR A 8 4.23 -14.26 5.48
CA THR A 8 5.08 -13.64 4.44
C THR A 8 5.59 -14.66 3.41
N GLN A 9 5.82 -15.91 3.84
CA GLN A 9 6.21 -17.00 2.94
C GLN A 9 5.11 -17.32 1.91
N TRP A 10 3.84 -17.28 2.31
CA TRP A 10 2.71 -17.52 1.41
C TRP A 10 2.58 -16.44 0.31
N VAL A 11 2.90 -15.18 0.62
CA VAL A 11 2.85 -14.08 -0.37
C VAL A 11 3.89 -14.27 -1.47
N ALA A 12 5.12 -14.65 -1.11
CA ALA A 12 6.17 -14.93 -2.09
C ALA A 12 5.84 -16.15 -2.96
N ILE A 13 5.32 -17.22 -2.35
CA ILE A 13 4.86 -18.42 -3.07
C ILE A 13 3.70 -18.05 -4.02
N ALA A 14 2.75 -17.24 -3.57
CA ALA A 14 1.63 -16.78 -4.40
C ALA A 14 2.10 -15.95 -5.59
N ALA A 15 3.08 -15.05 -5.42
CA ALA A 15 3.63 -14.26 -6.51
C ALA A 15 4.32 -15.13 -7.58
N ILE A 16 5.12 -16.11 -7.15
CA ILE A 16 5.78 -17.08 -8.05
C ILE A 16 4.73 -17.92 -8.79
N LEU A 17 3.75 -18.45 -8.07
CA LEU A 17 2.67 -19.27 -8.65
C LEU A 17 1.85 -18.48 -9.66
N THR A 18 1.55 -17.22 -9.35
CA THR A 18 0.82 -16.31 -10.25
C THR A 18 1.62 -16.02 -11.51
N GLY A 19 2.92 -15.71 -11.38
CA GLY A 19 3.81 -15.47 -12.53
C GLY A 19 3.94 -16.70 -13.45
N PHE A 20 4.05 -17.90 -12.86
CA PHE A 20 4.06 -19.15 -13.62
C PHE A 20 2.75 -19.40 -14.36
N MET A 21 1.60 -19.16 -13.71
CA MET A 21 0.28 -19.29 -14.32
C MET A 21 0.06 -18.33 -15.49
N VAL A 22 0.44 -17.05 -15.34
CA VAL A 22 0.31 -16.07 -16.43
C VAL A 22 1.12 -16.50 -17.65
N LYS A 23 2.33 -17.03 -17.46
CA LYS A 23 3.22 -17.44 -18.56
C LYS A 23 2.70 -18.64 -19.35
N TYR A 24 2.17 -19.66 -18.68
CA TYR A 24 1.82 -20.94 -19.33
C TYR A 24 0.33 -21.13 -19.59
N PHE A 25 -0.55 -20.54 -18.78
CA PHE A 25 -1.99 -20.74 -18.83
C PHE A 25 -2.77 -19.45 -19.12
N GLY A 26 -2.04 -18.35 -19.35
CA GLY A 26 -2.60 -17.04 -19.62
C GLY A 26 -3.19 -16.36 -18.38
N TRP A 27 -3.53 -15.08 -18.54
CA TRP A 27 -4.00 -14.23 -17.44
C TRP A 27 -5.30 -14.73 -16.78
N ARG A 28 -6.17 -15.44 -17.52
CA ARG A 28 -7.44 -15.98 -17.00
C ARG A 28 -7.21 -17.04 -15.92
N ALA A 29 -6.24 -17.93 -16.11
CA ALA A 29 -5.92 -18.97 -15.13
C ALA A 29 -5.30 -18.39 -13.85
N ALA A 30 -4.51 -17.33 -13.98
CA ALA A 30 -3.92 -16.62 -12.86
C ALA A 30 -4.96 -16.01 -11.90
N PHE A 31 -6.16 -15.67 -12.39
CA PHE A 31 -7.28 -15.21 -11.55
C PHE A 31 -8.20 -16.35 -11.09
N LEU A 32 -8.45 -17.34 -11.95
CA LEU A 32 -9.35 -18.45 -11.62
C LEU A 32 -8.77 -19.35 -10.52
N LEU A 33 -7.46 -19.61 -10.55
CA LEU A 33 -6.79 -20.49 -9.60
C LEU A 33 -6.92 -20.01 -8.14
N PRO A 34 -6.53 -18.76 -7.77
CA PRO A 34 -6.71 -18.27 -6.40
C PRO A 34 -8.18 -18.17 -6.00
N ALA A 35 -9.09 -17.89 -6.93
CA ALA A 35 -10.53 -17.88 -6.66
C ALA A 35 -11.06 -19.27 -6.27
N VAL A 36 -10.69 -20.30 -7.03
CA VAL A 36 -11.08 -21.70 -6.75
C VAL A 36 -10.41 -22.19 -5.48
N LEU A 37 -9.11 -21.93 -5.28
CA LEU A 37 -8.40 -22.27 -4.04
C LEU A 37 -9.07 -21.64 -2.82
N SER A 38 -9.39 -20.35 -2.87
CA SER A 38 -10.10 -19.65 -1.79
C SER A 38 -11.48 -20.26 -1.52
N ALA A 39 -12.26 -20.56 -2.57
CA ALA A 39 -13.57 -21.18 -2.43
C ALA A 39 -13.48 -22.58 -1.80
N VAL A 40 -12.51 -23.40 -2.23
CA VAL A 40 -12.27 -24.74 -1.67
C VAL A 40 -11.84 -24.64 -0.21
N MET A 41 -10.90 -23.77 0.13
CA MET A 41 -10.48 -23.57 1.52
C MET A 41 -11.61 -23.05 2.41
N GLY A 42 -12.46 -22.15 1.90
CA GLY A 42 -13.66 -21.68 2.61
C GLY A 42 -14.66 -22.80 2.86
N LEU A 43 -14.90 -23.67 1.88
CA LEU A 43 -15.75 -24.85 2.02
C LEU A 43 -15.16 -25.89 2.98
N MET A 44 -13.84 -26.10 2.92
CA MET A 44 -13.13 -26.97 3.85
C MET A 44 -13.23 -26.43 5.27
N PHE A 45 -13.00 -25.13 5.48
CA PHE A 45 -13.16 -24.49 6.78
C PHE A 45 -14.59 -24.64 7.31
N ALA A 46 -15.61 -24.36 6.49
CA ALA A 46 -17.01 -24.51 6.90
C ALA A 46 -17.39 -25.95 7.31
N ARG A 47 -16.68 -26.97 6.80
CA ARG A 47 -16.95 -28.38 7.09
C ARG A 47 -16.05 -28.98 8.18
N LEU A 48 -14.81 -28.50 8.30
CA LEU A 48 -13.77 -29.06 9.16
C LEU A 48 -13.51 -28.21 10.39
N ALA A 49 -13.95 -26.95 10.42
CA ALA A 49 -13.76 -26.10 11.59
C ALA A 49 -14.57 -26.68 12.76
N PRO A 50 -13.91 -27.09 13.86
CA PRO A 50 -14.62 -27.50 15.06
C PRO A 50 -15.43 -26.31 15.60
N GLU A 51 -16.62 -26.57 16.15
CA GLU A 51 -17.40 -25.55 16.84
C GLU A 51 -16.54 -24.91 17.94
N GLU A 52 -16.34 -23.58 17.86
CA GLU A 52 -15.64 -22.84 18.90
C GLU A 52 -16.52 -22.80 20.16
N LEU A 53 -16.39 -23.83 21.01
CA LEU A 53 -17.15 -24.01 22.25
C LEU A 53 -16.83 -22.96 23.33
N HIS A 54 -15.81 -22.13 23.14
CA HIS A 54 -15.38 -21.13 24.10
C HIS A 54 -15.20 -19.76 23.46
N ALA A 55 -15.94 -18.78 23.98
CA ALA A 55 -15.71 -17.38 23.67
C ALA A 55 -14.22 -17.03 23.89
N PRO A 56 -13.59 -16.24 22.99
CA PRO A 56 -12.17 -15.95 23.04
C PRO A 56 -11.82 -15.45 24.44
N ALA A 57 -10.97 -16.22 25.13
CA ALA A 57 -10.68 -16.07 26.53
C ALA A 57 -10.42 -14.59 26.87
N LYS A 58 -11.22 -14.03 27.79
CA LYS A 58 -10.97 -12.74 28.44
C LYS A 58 -9.58 -12.79 29.08
N LYS A 59 -8.54 -12.43 28.34
CA LYS A 59 -7.19 -12.31 28.89
C LYS A 59 -7.15 -11.12 29.84
N LYS A 60 -6.62 -11.39 31.05
CA LYS A 60 -6.40 -10.41 32.12
C LYS A 60 -5.70 -9.18 31.55
N ALA A 61 -6.23 -8.00 31.87
CA ALA A 61 -5.66 -6.72 31.48
C ALA A 61 -4.17 -6.65 31.86
N SER A 62 -3.35 -6.23 30.90
CA SER A 62 -1.97 -5.82 31.14
C SER A 62 -1.94 -4.73 32.21
N ALA A 63 -1.11 -4.92 33.24
CA ALA A 63 -1.07 -4.09 34.44
C ALA A 63 -0.24 -2.80 34.30
N HIS A 64 0.18 -2.42 33.08
CA HIS A 64 0.99 -1.23 32.84
C HIS A 64 0.30 -0.29 31.84
N PRO A 65 -0.48 0.70 32.30
CA PRO A 65 -1.07 1.69 31.41
C PRO A 65 0.03 2.54 30.75
N ILE A 66 0.12 2.47 29.43
CA ILE A 66 0.99 3.37 28.64
C ILE A 66 0.55 4.81 28.92
N PRO A 67 1.46 5.72 29.31
CA PRO A 67 1.11 7.12 29.55
C PRO A 67 0.38 7.74 28.36
N ARG A 68 -0.76 8.40 28.60
CA ARG A 68 -1.63 8.96 27.53
C ARG A 68 -0.86 9.82 26.51
N ALA A 69 0.13 10.58 26.95
CA ALA A 69 0.96 11.40 26.07
C ALA A 69 1.81 10.57 25.07
N ILE A 70 2.33 9.42 25.50
CA ILE A 70 3.10 8.49 24.65
C ILE A 70 2.17 7.78 23.69
N ALA A 71 0.98 7.36 24.16
CA ALA A 71 -0.03 6.73 23.32
C ALA A 71 -0.54 7.68 22.21
N ILE A 72 -0.87 8.94 22.55
CA ILE A 72 -1.29 9.96 21.57
C ILE A 72 -0.17 10.25 20.58
N ARG A 73 1.06 10.46 21.05
CA ARG A 73 2.21 10.71 20.15
C ARG A 73 2.47 9.54 19.22
N ALA A 74 2.43 8.31 19.72
CA ALA A 74 2.57 7.11 18.89
C ALA A 74 1.43 7.04 17.87
N LEU A 75 0.18 7.22 18.29
CA LEU A 75 -0.99 7.21 17.42
C LEU A 75 -0.85 8.25 16.29
N THR A 76 -0.52 9.50 16.59
CA THR A 76 -0.35 10.56 15.59
C THR A 76 0.73 10.21 14.57
N VAL A 77 1.89 9.74 15.04
CA VAL A 77 3.00 9.35 14.15
C VAL A 77 2.61 8.18 13.25
N ILE A 78 1.89 7.19 13.78
CA ILE A 78 1.48 6.00 13.04
C ILE A 78 0.39 6.34 12.02
N THR A 79 -0.59 7.17 12.38
CA THR A 79 -1.64 7.61 11.46
C THR A 79 -1.05 8.39 10.29
N ILE A 80 -0.14 9.34 10.56
CA ILE A 80 0.52 10.12 9.50
C ILE A 80 1.37 9.21 8.61
N ALA A 81 2.20 8.34 9.21
CA ALA A 81 3.04 7.43 8.46
C ALA A 81 2.23 6.41 7.63
N SER A 82 1.14 5.86 8.19
CA SER A 82 0.24 4.93 7.51
C SER A 82 -0.50 5.59 6.36
N THR A 83 -0.99 6.81 6.56
CA THR A 83 -1.69 7.58 5.53
C THR A 83 -0.74 7.92 4.37
N SER A 84 0.45 8.43 4.70
CA SER A 84 1.47 8.76 3.71
C SER A 84 1.93 7.51 2.94
N GLY A 85 2.21 6.41 3.63
CA GLY A 85 2.57 5.14 3.01
C GLY A 85 1.46 4.58 2.10
N SER A 86 0.20 4.70 2.53
CA SER A 86 -0.96 4.28 1.73
C SER A 86 -1.12 5.11 0.47
N LEU A 87 -0.92 6.43 0.54
CA LEU A 87 -0.96 7.32 -0.63
C LEU A 87 0.15 6.97 -1.63
N LEU A 88 1.39 6.82 -1.16
CA LEU A 88 2.51 6.44 -2.01
C LEU A 88 2.26 5.10 -2.69
N PHE A 89 1.80 4.09 -1.95
CA PHE A 89 1.43 2.79 -2.51
C PHE A 89 0.34 2.90 -3.58
N ASN A 90 -0.74 3.65 -3.31
CA ASN A 90 -1.84 3.79 -4.26
C ASN A 90 -1.44 4.54 -5.53
N PHE A 91 -0.72 5.65 -5.41
CA PHE A 91 -0.27 6.41 -6.58
C PHE A 91 0.71 5.62 -7.44
N THR A 92 1.65 4.92 -6.81
CA THR A 92 2.65 4.13 -7.54
C THR A 92 2.11 2.81 -8.06
N THR A 93 1.08 2.24 -7.46
CA THR A 93 0.47 0.99 -7.96
C THR A 93 -0.53 1.28 -9.08
N ASN A 94 -1.46 2.21 -8.87
CA ASN A 94 -2.46 2.52 -9.88
C ASN A 94 -1.90 3.36 -11.04
N GLY A 95 -0.95 4.27 -10.74
CA GLY A 95 -0.34 5.14 -11.73
C GLY A 95 0.83 4.52 -12.50
N ASN A 96 1.38 3.37 -12.07
CA ASN A 96 2.62 2.83 -12.66
C ASN A 96 2.47 2.54 -14.15
N THR A 97 1.35 1.95 -14.56
CA THR A 97 1.13 1.57 -15.96
C THR A 97 1.14 2.80 -16.86
N GLU A 98 0.53 3.89 -16.40
CA GLU A 98 0.49 5.14 -17.15
C GLU A 98 1.83 5.87 -17.11
N LEU A 99 2.50 5.90 -15.94
CA LEU A 99 3.87 6.40 -15.81
C LEU A 99 4.81 5.69 -16.78
N PHE A 100 4.71 4.37 -16.88
CA PHE A 100 5.50 3.58 -17.82
C PHE A 100 5.13 3.89 -19.26
N ARG A 101 3.83 3.98 -19.59
CA ARG A 101 3.37 4.38 -20.92
C ARG A 101 3.95 5.72 -21.35
N GLU A 102 3.90 6.74 -20.49
CA GLU A 102 4.39 8.09 -20.77
C GLU A 102 5.93 8.15 -20.88
N ARG A 103 6.64 7.38 -20.05
CA ARG A 103 8.11 7.48 -19.92
C ARG A 103 8.88 6.45 -20.75
N PHE A 104 8.18 5.51 -21.39
CA PHE A 104 8.73 4.56 -22.39
C PHE A 104 8.35 4.90 -23.83
N ILE A 105 7.82 6.11 -24.09
CA ILE A 105 7.51 6.57 -25.45
C ILE A 105 8.74 6.38 -26.36
N GLY A 106 8.55 5.68 -27.48
CA GLY A 106 9.60 5.38 -28.45
C GLY A 106 10.48 4.16 -28.13
N ILE A 107 10.31 3.51 -26.97
CA ILE A 107 11.05 2.28 -26.60
C ILE A 107 10.10 1.07 -26.54
N VAL A 108 9.00 1.19 -25.78
CA VAL A 108 7.98 0.15 -25.64
C VAL A 108 6.60 0.79 -25.78
N SER A 109 5.89 0.47 -26.85
CA SER A 109 4.55 1.00 -27.14
C SER A 109 3.43 -0.02 -26.95
N ASP A 110 3.77 -1.31 -26.91
CA ASP A 110 2.81 -2.40 -26.74
C ASP A 110 2.28 -2.46 -25.29
N PRO A 111 0.95 -2.34 -25.08
CA PRO A 111 0.35 -2.39 -23.75
C PRO A 111 0.59 -3.71 -23.00
N ALA A 112 0.68 -4.84 -23.71
CA ALA A 112 0.92 -6.13 -23.07
C ALA A 112 2.33 -6.20 -22.47
N THR A 113 3.32 -5.68 -23.19
CA THR A 113 4.71 -5.61 -22.74
C THR A 113 4.88 -4.65 -21.56
N LEU A 114 4.23 -3.49 -21.57
CA LEU A 114 4.20 -2.58 -20.40
C LEU A 114 3.58 -3.27 -19.18
N GLY A 115 2.48 -4.01 -19.37
CA GLY A 115 1.87 -4.81 -18.32
C GLY A 115 2.81 -5.87 -17.74
N MET A 116 3.59 -6.56 -18.58
CA MET A 116 4.60 -7.52 -18.13
C MET A 116 5.73 -6.86 -17.33
N LEU A 117 6.21 -5.69 -17.75
CA LEU A 117 7.24 -4.95 -17.01
C LEU A 117 6.73 -4.54 -15.62
N VAL A 118 5.52 -3.98 -15.54
CA VAL A 118 4.89 -3.63 -14.25
C VAL A 118 4.69 -4.87 -13.38
N ALA A 119 4.25 -6.00 -13.97
CA ALA A 119 4.12 -7.26 -13.25
C ALA A 119 5.47 -7.75 -12.69
N CYS A 120 6.55 -7.64 -13.46
CA CYS A 120 7.91 -7.94 -12.99
C CYS A 120 8.32 -7.05 -11.81
N VAL A 121 8.01 -5.75 -11.87
CA VAL A 121 8.27 -4.83 -10.74
C VAL A 121 7.55 -5.30 -9.49
N TYR A 122 6.28 -5.69 -9.59
CA TYR A 122 5.49 -6.14 -8.43
C TYR A 122 5.94 -7.50 -7.91
N ALA A 123 6.33 -8.41 -8.80
CA ALA A 123 6.90 -9.70 -8.41
C ALA A 123 8.18 -9.51 -7.59
N VAL A 124 9.09 -8.63 -8.02
CA VAL A 124 10.31 -8.29 -7.27
C VAL A 124 9.99 -7.59 -5.95
N ALA A 125 9.05 -6.63 -5.98
CA ALA A 125 8.66 -5.87 -4.79
C ALA A 125 8.05 -6.77 -3.69
N ALA A 126 7.31 -7.81 -4.06
CA ALA A 126 6.75 -8.78 -3.13
C ALA A 126 7.81 -9.48 -2.26
N PHE A 127 9.00 -9.76 -2.81
CA PHE A 127 10.10 -10.36 -2.04
C PHE A 127 10.67 -9.41 -0.97
N SER A 128 10.55 -8.09 -1.17
CA SER A 128 11.03 -7.10 -0.21
C SER A 128 10.31 -7.22 1.14
N GLN A 129 9.01 -7.56 1.13
CA GLN A 129 8.25 -7.81 2.37
C GLN A 129 8.87 -8.92 3.21
N VAL A 130 9.37 -9.98 2.57
CA VAL A 130 10.02 -11.11 3.26
C VAL A 130 11.35 -10.68 3.84
N ILE A 131 12.18 -10.01 3.04
CA ILE A 131 13.51 -9.53 3.47
C ILE A 131 13.36 -8.60 4.67
N VAL A 132 12.48 -7.61 4.56
CA VAL A 132 12.23 -6.66 5.64
C VAL A 132 11.61 -7.33 6.85
N GLY A 133 10.68 -8.28 6.67
CA GLY A 133 10.10 -9.03 7.78
C GLY A 133 11.16 -9.72 8.63
N ILE A 134 12.17 -10.33 8.00
CA ILE A 134 13.33 -10.93 8.68
C ILE A 134 14.19 -9.84 9.35
N LEU A 135 14.35 -8.69 8.69
CA LEU A 135 15.22 -7.61 9.15
C LEU A 135 14.64 -6.86 10.37
N ILE A 136 13.32 -6.75 10.47
CA ILE A 136 12.60 -6.20 11.63
C ILE A 136 12.87 -7.02 12.90
N ASP A 137 13.10 -8.33 12.77
CA ASP A 137 13.43 -9.19 13.90
C ASP A 137 14.89 -9.04 14.35
N ARG A 138 15.79 -8.59 13.47
CA ARG A 138 17.23 -8.49 13.72
C ARG A 138 17.72 -7.09 14.06
N MET A 139 16.99 -6.05 13.67
CA MET A 139 17.39 -4.65 13.80
C MET A 139 16.36 -3.85 14.60
N ALA A 140 16.80 -2.73 15.18
CA ALA A 140 15.87 -1.81 15.79
C ALA A 140 14.88 -1.27 14.75
N MET A 141 13.59 -1.30 15.09
CA MET A 141 12.51 -0.98 14.15
C MET A 141 12.58 0.45 13.60
N LYS A 142 12.95 1.42 14.45
CA LYS A 142 13.02 2.84 14.10
C LYS A 142 14.07 3.15 13.01
N PRO A 143 15.37 2.82 13.17
CA PRO A 143 16.37 3.11 12.13
C PRO A 143 16.11 2.34 10.84
N LEU A 144 15.56 1.12 10.93
CA LEU A 144 15.25 0.34 9.74
C LEU A 144 14.11 0.98 8.94
N PHE A 145 13.02 1.38 9.60
CA PHE A 145 11.91 2.07 8.95
C PHE A 145 12.36 3.40 8.34
N LEU A 146 13.18 4.17 9.07
CA LEU A 146 13.70 5.44 8.61
C LEU A 146 14.65 5.27 7.40
N GLY A 147 15.48 4.23 7.39
CA GLY A 147 16.32 3.89 6.23
C GLY A 147 15.50 3.57 4.98
N ILE A 148 14.40 2.82 5.13
CA ILE A 148 13.49 2.52 4.02
C ILE A 148 12.82 3.79 3.50
N VAL A 149 12.28 4.64 4.38
CA VAL A 149 11.66 5.91 3.98
C VAL A 149 12.67 6.85 3.31
N LEU A 150 13.89 6.97 3.82
CA LEU A 150 14.94 7.76 3.17
C LEU A 150 15.31 7.22 1.80
N SER A 151 15.38 5.90 1.65
CA SER A 151 15.64 5.27 0.35
C SER A 151 14.53 5.59 -0.66
N GLN A 152 13.25 5.64 -0.23
CA GLN A 152 12.14 6.04 -1.10
C GLN A 152 12.33 7.45 -1.65
N ILE A 153 12.75 8.40 -0.81
CA ILE A 153 13.00 9.80 -1.24
C ILE A 153 14.05 9.83 -2.35
N VAL A 154 15.19 9.17 -2.13
CA VAL A 154 16.28 9.12 -3.12
C VAL A 154 15.80 8.48 -4.43
N LEU A 155 15.11 7.34 -4.33
CA LEU A 155 14.64 6.59 -5.50
C LEU A 155 13.57 7.36 -6.28
N PHE A 156 12.68 8.12 -5.62
CA PHE A 156 11.72 8.97 -6.31
C PHE A 156 12.37 10.16 -7.00
N VAL A 157 13.37 10.80 -6.38
CA VAL A 157 14.12 11.89 -7.03
C VAL A 157 14.86 11.39 -8.27
N LEU A 158 15.46 10.19 -8.20
CA LEU A 158 16.09 9.56 -9.34
C LEU A 158 15.06 9.18 -10.41
N ALA A 159 13.93 8.58 -10.02
CA ALA A 159 12.86 8.20 -10.94
C ALA A 159 12.27 9.41 -11.67
N ALA A 160 12.08 10.54 -10.98
CA ALA A 160 11.54 11.77 -11.56
C ALA A 160 12.39 12.34 -12.71
N GLN A 161 13.70 12.07 -12.68
CA GLN A 161 14.64 12.51 -13.71
C GLN A 161 14.97 11.41 -14.74
N SER A 162 14.41 10.22 -14.58
CA SER A 162 14.74 9.06 -15.41
C SER A 162 13.65 8.75 -16.45
N THR A 163 14.07 8.19 -17.58
CA THR A 163 13.19 7.67 -18.64
C THR A 163 13.62 6.28 -19.07
N GLY A 164 12.73 5.56 -19.76
CA GLY A 164 13.01 4.22 -20.30
C GLY A 164 13.52 3.22 -19.26
N TRP A 165 14.55 2.45 -19.61
CA TRP A 165 15.08 1.37 -18.77
C TRP A 165 15.61 1.84 -17.41
N MET A 166 16.12 3.07 -17.32
CA MET A 166 16.59 3.64 -16.06
C MET A 166 15.43 3.90 -15.09
N LEU A 167 14.28 4.37 -15.62
CA LEU A 167 13.03 4.43 -14.85
C LEU A 167 12.61 3.05 -14.36
N PHE A 168 12.73 2.00 -15.18
CA PHE A 168 12.38 0.65 -14.76
C PHE A 168 13.24 0.14 -13.59
N VAL A 169 14.55 0.41 -13.60
CA VAL A 169 15.43 0.09 -12.46
C VAL A 169 15.04 0.90 -11.22
N CYS A 170 14.76 2.20 -11.37
CA CYS A 170 14.25 3.00 -10.26
C CYS A 170 12.91 2.48 -9.72
N ALA A 171 12.03 2.00 -10.61
CA ALA A 171 10.74 1.42 -10.26
C ALA A 171 10.86 0.11 -9.48
N LEU A 172 11.81 -0.76 -9.85
CA LEU A 172 12.16 -1.93 -9.05
C LEU A 172 12.57 -1.50 -7.63
N GLY A 173 13.42 -0.47 -7.53
CA GLY A 173 13.88 0.05 -6.25
C GLY A 173 12.75 0.65 -5.39
N PHE A 174 12.01 1.64 -5.90
CA PHE A 174 11.01 2.33 -5.09
C PHE A 174 9.85 1.39 -4.75
N MET A 175 9.43 0.49 -5.65
CA MET A 175 8.37 -0.47 -5.32
C MET A 175 8.86 -1.49 -4.29
N ALA A 176 10.10 -1.96 -4.35
CA ALA A 176 10.66 -2.78 -3.29
C ALA A 176 10.68 -2.04 -1.94
N ALA A 177 11.04 -0.76 -1.90
CA ALA A 177 11.03 0.03 -0.68
C ALA A 177 9.60 0.27 -0.14
N ILE A 178 8.62 0.52 -1.01
CA ILE A 178 7.21 0.71 -0.63
C ILE A 178 6.63 -0.60 -0.09
N PHE A 179 6.81 -1.71 -0.80
CA PHE A 179 6.32 -3.02 -0.34
C PHE A 179 7.03 -3.45 0.94
N GLY A 180 8.34 -3.19 1.04
CA GLY A 180 9.13 -3.42 2.24
C GLY A 180 8.65 -2.59 3.44
N ALA A 181 7.99 -1.44 3.25
CA ALA A 181 7.44 -0.68 4.36
C ALA A 181 6.18 -1.32 4.98
N ILE A 182 5.47 -2.21 4.25
CA ILE A 182 4.18 -2.78 4.68
C ILE A 182 4.28 -3.55 6.01
N PRO A 183 5.23 -4.48 6.22
CA PRO A 183 5.35 -5.23 7.47
C PRO A 183 5.60 -4.37 8.72
N PHE A 184 6.09 -3.13 8.55
CA PHE A 184 6.28 -2.24 9.70
C PHE A 184 4.96 -1.81 10.30
N LEU A 185 3.95 -1.51 9.48
CA LEU A 185 2.65 -1.08 9.97
C LEU A 185 2.04 -2.19 10.84
N ASP A 186 2.10 -3.43 10.37
CA ASP A 186 1.64 -4.60 11.11
C ASP A 186 2.41 -4.79 12.42
N ALA A 187 3.74 -4.67 12.37
CA ALA A 187 4.59 -4.82 13.55
C ALA A 187 4.38 -3.70 14.59
N VAL A 188 4.10 -2.48 14.15
CA VAL A 188 3.78 -1.35 15.03
C VAL A 188 2.45 -1.63 15.73
N VAL A 189 1.44 -2.04 14.98
CA VAL A 189 0.12 -2.36 15.51
C VAL A 189 0.23 -3.44 16.60
N VAL A 190 0.98 -4.50 16.34
CA VAL A 190 1.17 -5.60 17.32
C VAL A 190 1.94 -5.15 18.58
N ARG A 191 2.88 -4.21 18.46
CA ARG A 191 3.71 -3.75 19.59
C ARG A 191 3.06 -2.65 20.43
N TYR A 192 2.21 -1.82 19.83
CA TYR A 192 1.64 -0.63 20.47
C TYR A 192 0.14 -0.71 20.76
N VAL A 193 -0.59 -1.65 20.15
CA VAL A 193 -2.02 -1.86 20.41
C VAL A 193 -2.19 -3.09 21.30
N ASP A 194 -2.50 -2.84 22.57
CA ASP A 194 -2.81 -3.88 23.57
C ASP A 194 -4.02 -4.73 23.11
N ASP A 195 -4.02 -6.03 23.43
CA ASP A 195 -4.97 -7.04 22.92
C ASP A 195 -6.45 -6.69 23.21
N GLN A 196 -6.73 -5.81 24.18
CA GLN A 196 -8.08 -5.35 24.54
C GLN A 196 -8.67 -4.29 23.59
N MET A 197 -7.83 -3.50 22.93
CA MET A 197 -8.24 -2.49 21.94
C MET A 197 -8.36 -3.11 20.53
N ARG A 198 -7.95 -4.38 20.38
CA ARG A 198 -7.76 -5.07 19.11
C ARG A 198 -9.04 -5.34 18.32
N SER A 199 -10.21 -5.44 18.97
CA SER A 199 -11.49 -5.56 18.26
C SER A 199 -12.25 -4.23 18.12
N ARG A 200 -12.08 -3.30 19.08
CA ARG A 200 -12.85 -2.04 19.12
C ARG A 200 -12.19 -0.89 18.38
N VAL A 201 -10.86 -0.87 18.35
CA VAL A 201 -10.09 0.24 17.80
C VAL A 201 -9.43 -0.18 16.50
N LEU A 202 -8.97 -1.42 16.38
CA LEU A 202 -8.25 -1.89 15.19
C LEU A 202 -9.13 -2.11 13.96
N GLY A 203 -10.35 -2.62 14.13
CA GLY A 203 -11.31 -2.77 13.02
C GLY A 203 -11.67 -1.42 12.38
N PRO A 204 -12.12 -0.43 13.17
CA PRO A 204 -12.37 0.92 12.66
C PRO A 204 -11.09 1.67 12.28
N ILE A 205 -9.99 1.64 13.03
CA ILE A 205 -8.79 2.45 12.69
C ILE A 205 -8.09 1.92 11.44
N VAL A 206 -7.94 0.62 11.23
CA VAL A 206 -7.26 0.14 10.00
C VAL A 206 -8.18 0.24 8.77
N LYS A 207 -9.47 -0.04 8.94
CA LYS A 207 -10.43 0.03 7.83
C LYS A 207 -10.86 1.47 7.52
N ALA A 208 -11.01 2.31 8.53
CA ALA A 208 -11.40 3.71 8.39
C ALA A 208 -10.19 4.60 8.12
N SER A 209 -9.03 4.50 8.79
CA SER A 209 -7.90 5.42 8.47
C SER A 209 -7.38 5.25 7.04
N SER A 210 -7.44 4.07 6.44
CA SER A 210 -6.98 3.91 5.06
C SER A 210 -7.94 4.48 4.02
N PHE A 211 -9.26 4.30 4.17
CA PHE A 211 -10.25 4.82 3.21
C PHE A 211 -10.76 6.22 3.60
N GLU A 212 -11.10 6.44 4.86
CA GLU A 212 -11.58 7.72 5.40
C GLU A 212 -10.51 8.80 5.30
N THR A 213 -9.25 8.52 5.63
CA THR A 213 -8.18 9.54 5.46
C THR A 213 -7.85 9.79 3.98
N LEU A 214 -8.01 8.79 3.11
CA LEU A 214 -7.94 8.98 1.66
C LEU A 214 -9.08 9.88 1.18
N PHE A 215 -10.32 9.62 1.62
CA PHE A 215 -11.49 10.44 1.29
C PHE A 215 -11.40 11.85 1.88
N ILE A 216 -10.85 12.03 3.08
CA ILE A 216 -10.60 13.35 3.69
C ILE A 216 -9.51 14.08 2.90
N ALA A 217 -8.42 13.41 2.53
CA ALA A 217 -7.38 14.00 1.69
C ALA A 217 -7.93 14.40 0.32
N MET A 218 -8.73 13.53 -0.31
CA MET A 218 -9.43 13.82 -1.56
C MET A 218 -10.44 14.96 -1.40
N ALA A 219 -11.16 15.04 -0.27
CA ALA A 219 -12.08 16.12 0.04
C ALA A 219 -11.35 17.45 0.23
N VAL A 220 -10.19 17.45 0.90
CA VAL A 220 -9.33 18.64 1.03
C VAL A 220 -8.81 19.07 -0.34
N ILE A 221 -8.31 18.15 -1.15
CA ILE A 221 -7.87 18.43 -2.53
C ILE A 221 -9.05 18.98 -3.35
N ALA A 222 -10.24 18.40 -3.23
CA ALA A 222 -11.44 18.87 -3.91
C ALA A 222 -11.89 20.26 -3.43
N CYS A 223 -11.81 20.56 -2.13
CA CYS A 223 -12.07 21.89 -1.59
C CYS A 223 -11.06 22.92 -2.09
N CYS A 224 -9.76 22.59 -2.10
CA CYS A 224 -8.74 23.45 -2.70
C CYS A 224 -9.00 23.70 -4.18
N THR A 225 -9.37 22.66 -4.94
CA THR A 225 -9.72 22.77 -6.36
C THR A 225 -10.97 23.63 -6.57
N ALA A 226 -12.02 23.43 -5.78
CA ALA A 226 -13.24 24.22 -5.85
C ALA A 226 -12.98 25.70 -5.51
N PHE A 227 -12.12 25.97 -4.54
CA PHE A 227 -11.68 27.33 -4.23
C PHE A 227 -10.91 27.95 -5.41
N THR A 228 -9.95 27.24 -6.00
CA THR A 228 -9.23 27.73 -7.19
C THR A 228 -10.17 27.95 -8.39
N VAL A 229 -11.14 27.06 -8.60
CA VAL A 229 -12.13 27.19 -9.67
C VAL A 229 -13.11 28.34 -9.43
N SER A 230 -13.43 28.65 -8.16
CA SER A 230 -14.28 29.81 -7.83
C SER A 230 -13.65 31.15 -8.22
N TRP A 231 -12.33 31.18 -8.46
CA TRP A 231 -11.60 32.33 -8.96
C TRP A 231 -11.55 32.41 -10.50
N LEU A 232 -12.12 31.45 -11.22
CA LEU A 232 -12.25 31.57 -12.69
C LEU A 232 -13.14 32.77 -13.02
N PRO A 233 -12.67 33.72 -13.85
CA PRO A 233 -13.46 34.87 -14.25
C PRO A 233 -14.72 34.38 -14.97
N SER A 234 -15.89 34.78 -14.46
CA SER A 234 -17.18 34.39 -15.03
C SER A 234 -17.25 34.75 -16.51
N GLU A 235 -17.91 33.92 -17.33
CA GLU A 235 -18.06 34.17 -18.78
C GLU A 235 -18.65 35.55 -19.09
N ARG A 236 -19.44 36.12 -18.16
CA ARG A 236 -19.97 37.49 -18.25
C ARG A 236 -18.87 38.55 -18.14
N ALA A 237 -17.90 38.37 -17.24
CA ALA A 237 -16.76 39.25 -17.08
C ALA A 237 -15.82 39.18 -18.31
N ILE A 238 -15.65 37.99 -18.89
CA ILE A 238 -14.87 37.81 -20.12
C ILE A 238 -15.58 38.49 -21.30
N ARG A 239 -16.89 38.29 -21.48
CA ARG A 239 -17.68 38.92 -22.55
C ARG A 239 -17.69 40.45 -22.46
N ALA A 240 -17.79 41.00 -21.24
CA ALA A 240 -17.74 42.44 -21.00
C ALA A 240 -16.36 43.04 -21.32
N ALA A 241 -15.27 42.33 -21.03
CA ALA A 241 -13.91 42.76 -21.36
C ALA A 241 -13.57 42.64 -22.86
N THR A 242 -14.21 41.70 -23.58
CA THR A 242 -14.04 41.52 -25.04
C THR A 242 -15.01 42.34 -25.89
N ALA A 243 -15.99 43.02 -25.28
CA ALA A 243 -16.90 43.91 -25.99
C ALA A 243 -16.14 45.17 -26.41
N LYS A 244 -15.87 45.30 -27.71
CA LYS A 244 -15.22 46.47 -28.31
C LYS A 244 -16.02 47.73 -27.95
N PRO A 245 -15.38 48.82 -27.46
CA PRO A 245 -16.08 50.08 -27.26
C PRO A 245 -16.50 50.62 -28.63
N THR A 246 -17.80 50.82 -28.82
CA THR A 246 -18.41 51.51 -29.97
C THR A 246 -18.15 53.01 -29.90
#